data_AF-A0A521GQ95-F1
#
_entry.id   AF-A0A521GQ95-F1
#
_cell.length_a   1.000
_cell.length_b   1.000
_cell.length_c   1.000
_cell.angle_alpha   90.00
_cell.angle_beta   90.00
_cell.angle_gamma   90.00
#
_symmetry.space_group_name_H-M   'P 1'
#
loop_
_entity.id
_entity.type
_entity.pdbx_description
1 polymer ?
#
loop_
_entity_poly.entity_id
_entity_poly.type
_entity_poly.pdbx_seq_one_letter_code
_entity_poly.pdbx_strand_id
1 'polypeptide(L)'
;MSDFWLFDKVGIASQYYVLAAGIVTAIAIALGWLMAHHLKLISKIFPKNKWLIAYIVVPIVLGIYVFHHGGSPQTFALAALLILSIFWQDFLTFGILQQIVTAYTKKLGWFIVAVVFWIGHVIFYLPAFGENVISWLMFFAAAVLLAFLTSKTKSFYLTDVLHIAFILLI
;
A
#
# COMPACT_ATOMS: atom_id res chain seq x y z
N MET A 1 -18.29 7.00 18.26
CA MET A 1 -18.80 6.59 16.94
C MET A 1 -19.54 7.76 16.27
N SER A 2 -18.87 8.91 16.04
CA SER A 2 -19.55 10.12 15.55
C SER A 2 -18.87 10.83 14.37
N ASP A 3 -17.69 10.40 13.93
CA ASP A 3 -16.90 11.19 12.96
C ASP A 3 -16.94 10.61 11.53
N PHE A 4 -17.69 9.53 11.31
CA PHE A 4 -17.93 8.96 9.97
C PHE A 4 -18.89 9.81 9.11
N TRP A 5 -19.42 10.92 9.65
CA TRP A 5 -20.42 11.79 9.03
C TRP A 5 -19.87 12.94 8.19
N LEU A 6 -18.54 13.06 8.04
CA LEU A 6 -17.93 14.14 7.24
C LEU A 6 -18.09 13.95 5.72
N PHE A 7 -18.53 12.78 5.25
CA PHE A 7 -18.64 12.47 3.82
C PHE A 7 -20.07 12.39 3.27
N ASP A 8 -21.10 12.36 4.12
CA ASP A 8 -22.51 12.20 3.69
C ASP A 8 -23.20 13.50 3.28
N LYS A 9 -22.60 14.67 3.54
CA LYS A 9 -23.28 15.97 3.35
C LYS A 9 -23.10 16.64 1.99
N VAL A 10 -22.42 16.03 1.03
CA VAL A 10 -22.19 16.70 -0.26
C VAL A 10 -22.40 15.75 -1.42
N GLY A 11 -23.50 15.92 -2.17
CA GLY A 11 -23.76 15.22 -3.45
C GLY A 11 -22.69 15.46 -4.53
N ILE A 12 -21.69 16.29 -4.24
CA ILE A 12 -20.46 16.52 -5.00
C ILE A 12 -19.45 15.37 -4.82
N ALA A 13 -19.45 14.69 -3.67
CA ALA A 13 -18.53 13.59 -3.36
C ALA A 13 -18.70 12.40 -4.33
N SER A 14 -19.94 12.09 -4.75
CA SER A 14 -20.23 10.96 -5.64
C SER A 14 -19.57 11.09 -7.03
N GLN A 15 -19.50 12.30 -7.60
CA GLN A 15 -18.87 12.54 -8.91
C GLN A 15 -17.35 12.40 -8.83
N TYR A 16 -16.73 12.89 -7.75
CA TYR A 16 -15.30 12.70 -7.50
C TYR A 16 -14.97 11.24 -7.21
N TYR A 17 -15.86 10.48 -6.56
CA TYR A 17 -15.68 9.03 -6.37
C TYR A 17 -15.73 8.26 -7.68
N VAL A 18 -16.69 8.55 -8.56
CA VAL A 18 -16.78 7.91 -9.88
C VAL A 18 -15.57 8.27 -10.74
N LEU A 19 -15.12 9.52 -10.70
CA LEU A 19 -13.92 9.97 -11.39
C LEU A 19 -12.65 9.30 -10.83
N ALA A 20 -12.49 9.25 -9.51
CA ALA A 20 -11.36 8.61 -8.86
C ALA A 20 -11.33 7.10 -9.16
N ALA A 21 -12.48 6.42 -9.08
CA ALA A 21 -12.61 5.01 -9.44
C ALA A 21 -12.32 4.77 -10.94
N GLY A 22 -12.77 5.68 -11.81
CA GLY A 22 -12.47 5.64 -13.25
C GLY A 22 -10.98 5.82 -13.54
N ILE A 23 -10.33 6.80 -12.91
CA ILE A 23 -8.89 7.06 -13.02
C ILE A 23 -8.10 5.85 -12.53
N VAL A 24 -8.46 5.29 -11.37
CA VAL A 24 -7.80 4.12 -10.80
C VAL A 24 -7.98 2.89 -11.70
N THR A 25 -9.16 2.68 -12.25
CA THR A 25 -9.42 1.59 -13.20
C THR A 25 -8.59 1.77 -14.47
N ALA A 26 -8.53 2.98 -15.02
CA ALA A 26 -7.73 3.29 -16.21
C ALA A 26 -6.23 3.11 -15.97
N ILE A 27 -5.73 3.56 -14.81
CA ILE A 27 -4.34 3.36 -14.37
C ILE A 27 -4.05 1.86 -14.22
N ALA A 28 -4.91 1.10 -13.54
CA ALA A 28 -4.77 -0.34 -13.38
C ALA A 28 -4.77 -1.09 -14.72
N ILE A 29 -5.61 -0.69 -15.68
CA ILE A 29 -5.63 -1.25 -17.04
C ILE A 29 -4.35 -0.90 -17.80
N ALA A 30 -3.93 0.36 -17.77
CA ALA A 30 -2.71 0.81 -18.46
C ALA A 30 -1.47 0.10 -17.92
N LEU A 31 -1.40 -0.08 -16.60
CA LEU A 31 -0.33 -0.83 -15.94
C LEU A 31 -0.44 -2.31 -16.23
N GLY A 32 -1.63 -2.91 -16.20
CA GLY A 32 -1.85 -4.29 -16.61
C GLY A 32 -1.43 -4.55 -18.07
N TRP A 33 -1.66 -3.58 -18.96
CA TRP A 33 -1.24 -3.62 -20.35
C TRP A 33 0.27 -3.47 -20.51
N LEU A 34 0.87 -2.46 -19.86
CA LEU A 34 2.32 -2.27 -19.79
C LEU A 34 2.99 -3.55 -19.23
N MET A 35 2.32 -4.16 -18.26
CA MET A 35 2.76 -5.40 -17.65
C MET A 35 2.68 -6.58 -18.64
N ALA A 36 1.58 -6.72 -19.37
CA ALA A 36 1.41 -7.77 -20.37
C ALA A 36 2.43 -7.65 -21.53
N HIS A 37 2.92 -6.45 -21.87
CA HIS A 37 3.88 -6.23 -22.96
C HIS A 37 5.36 -6.27 -22.51
N HIS A 38 5.65 -6.06 -21.22
CA HIS A 38 7.01 -6.08 -20.68
C HIS A 38 7.25 -7.26 -19.71
N LEU A 39 6.68 -8.43 -20.01
CA LEU A 39 6.71 -9.64 -19.16
C LEU A 39 8.12 -10.07 -18.72
N LYS A 40 9.17 -9.86 -19.55
CA LYS A 40 10.56 -10.16 -19.18
C LYS A 40 11.13 -9.21 -18.12
N LEU A 41 10.68 -7.95 -18.11
CA LEU A 41 11.06 -6.98 -17.09
C LEU A 41 10.34 -7.32 -15.78
N ILE A 42 9.07 -7.72 -15.88
CA ILE A 42 8.23 -8.09 -14.75
C ILE A 42 8.69 -9.36 -14.09
N SER A 43 9.10 -10.39 -14.84
CA SER A 43 9.59 -11.61 -14.20
C SER A 43 10.87 -11.39 -13.39
N LYS A 44 11.63 -10.32 -13.69
CA LYS A 44 12.77 -9.87 -12.88
C LYS A 44 12.35 -9.03 -11.67
N ILE A 45 11.30 -8.22 -11.79
CA ILE A 45 10.84 -7.28 -10.75
C ILE A 45 9.83 -7.93 -9.78
N PHE A 46 8.99 -8.82 -10.28
CA PHE A 46 7.97 -9.62 -9.60
C PHE A 46 8.42 -11.10 -9.59
N PRO A 47 9.37 -11.46 -8.71
CA PRO A 47 9.82 -12.84 -8.62
C PRO A 47 8.64 -13.74 -8.23
N LYS A 48 8.50 -14.89 -8.90
CA LYS A 48 7.52 -15.91 -8.50
C LYS A 48 7.78 -16.30 -7.05
N ASN A 49 6.89 -15.91 -6.14
CA ASN A 49 7.01 -16.17 -4.72
C ASN A 49 5.69 -16.76 -4.19
N LYS A 50 5.76 -17.68 -3.24
CA LYS A 50 4.59 -18.23 -2.53
C LYS A 50 3.71 -17.15 -1.89
N TRP A 51 4.28 -15.98 -1.57
CA TRP A 51 3.54 -14.83 -1.03
C TRP A 51 2.61 -14.14 -2.04
N LEU A 52 2.73 -14.45 -3.33
CA LEU A 52 1.77 -13.99 -4.35
C LEU A 52 0.36 -14.53 -4.07
N ILE A 53 0.24 -15.70 -3.42
CA ILE A 53 -1.05 -16.22 -2.94
C ILE A 53 -1.62 -15.31 -1.86
N ALA A 54 -0.80 -14.85 -0.90
CA ALA A 54 -1.27 -13.94 0.15
C ALA A 54 -1.78 -12.60 -0.45
N TYR A 55 -1.14 -12.12 -1.51
CA TYR A 55 -1.57 -10.94 -2.27
C TYR A 55 -2.96 -11.10 -2.91
N ILE A 56 -3.38 -12.33 -3.21
CA ILE A 56 -4.73 -12.62 -3.73
C ILE A 56 -5.71 -12.89 -2.59
N VAL A 57 -5.31 -13.71 -1.62
CA VAL A 57 -6.19 -14.20 -0.54
C VAL A 57 -6.59 -13.07 0.41
N VAL A 58 -5.65 -12.19 0.80
CA VAL A 58 -5.93 -11.15 1.79
C VAL A 58 -6.95 -10.13 1.29
N PRO A 59 -6.85 -9.55 0.08
CA PRO A 59 -7.88 -8.67 -0.44
C PRO A 59 -9.26 -9.33 -0.54
N ILE A 60 -9.32 -10.63 -0.88
CA ILE A 60 -10.59 -11.38 -0.93
C ILE A 60 -11.19 -11.52 0.47
N VAL A 61 -10.39 -11.96 1.45
CA VAL A 61 -10.85 -12.10 2.85
C VAL A 61 -11.31 -10.76 3.41
N LEU A 62 -10.57 -9.68 3.15
CA LEU A 62 -10.92 -8.34 3.59
C LEU A 62 -12.17 -7.80 2.86
N GLY A 63 -12.33 -8.09 1.57
CA GLY A 63 -13.56 -7.79 0.83
C GLY A 63 -14.78 -8.50 1.40
N ILE A 64 -14.65 -9.78 1.75
CA ILE A 64 -15.70 -10.55 2.44
C ILE A 64 -15.99 -9.95 3.82
N TYR A 65 -14.96 -9.57 4.58
CA TYR A 65 -15.11 -8.96 5.90
C TYR A 65 -15.87 -7.63 5.83
N VAL A 66 -15.51 -6.72 4.93
CA VAL A 66 -16.19 -5.44 4.72
C VAL A 66 -17.65 -5.66 4.26
N PHE A 67 -17.89 -6.64 3.39
CA PHE A 67 -19.24 -7.00 2.95
C PHE A 67 -20.09 -7.53 4.09
N HIS A 68 -19.52 -8.42 4.90
CA HIS A 68 -20.21 -9.02 6.04
C HIS A 68 -20.63 -7.99 7.08
N HIS A 69 -19.85 -6.92 7.26
CA HIS A 69 -20.16 -5.83 8.20
C HIS A 69 -21.01 -4.70 7.59
N GLY A 70 -21.63 -4.92 6.42
CA GLY A 70 -22.55 -3.97 5.80
C GLY A 70 -21.88 -2.75 5.17
N GLY A 71 -20.64 -2.90 4.70
CA GLY A 71 -19.91 -1.82 4.02
C GLY A 71 -20.69 -1.26 2.83
N SER A 72 -20.74 0.06 2.71
CA SER A 72 -21.37 0.72 1.57
C SER A 72 -20.46 0.62 0.32
N PRO A 73 -20.99 0.80 -0.90
CA PRO A 73 -20.17 0.86 -2.11
C PRO A 73 -19.01 1.86 -2.02
N GLN A 74 -19.20 2.97 -1.30
CA GLN A 74 -18.18 3.98 -1.03
C GLN A 74 -17.04 3.42 -0.17
N THR A 75 -17.34 2.62 0.85
CA THR A 75 -16.32 1.94 1.67
C THR A 75 -15.48 0.99 0.83
N PHE A 76 -16.09 0.23 -0.09
CA PHE A 76 -15.36 -0.65 -1.00
C PHE A 76 -14.48 0.12 -1.98
N ALA A 77 -15.00 1.21 -2.56
CA ALA A 77 -14.23 2.07 -3.44
C ALA A 77 -13.01 2.66 -2.71
N LEU A 78 -13.20 3.17 -1.49
CA LEU A 78 -12.11 3.70 -0.67
C LEU A 78 -11.08 2.62 -0.30
N ALA A 79 -11.53 1.43 0.10
CA ALA A 79 -10.65 0.32 0.41
C ALA A 79 -9.82 -0.10 -0.83
N ALA A 80 -10.45 -0.16 -2.00
CA ALA A 80 -9.75 -0.46 -3.25
C ALA A 80 -8.71 0.62 -3.62
N LEU A 81 -9.05 1.91 -3.43
CA LEU A 81 -8.12 3.02 -3.62
C LEU A 81 -6.93 2.91 -2.65
N LEU A 82 -7.18 2.65 -1.37
CA LEU A 82 -6.14 2.47 -0.36
C LEU A 82 -5.22 1.29 -0.69
N ILE A 83 -5.78 0.13 -1.03
CA ILE A 83 -5.02 -1.05 -1.46
C ILE A 83 -4.13 -0.70 -2.64
N LEU A 84 -4.66 -0.01 -3.66
CA LEU A 84 -3.88 0.37 -4.82
C LEU A 84 -2.77 1.37 -4.48
N SER A 85 -3.05 2.36 -3.62
CA SER A 85 -2.05 3.31 -3.16
C SER A 85 -0.93 2.64 -2.37
N ILE A 86 -1.27 1.75 -1.44
CA ILE A 86 -0.32 0.96 -0.66
C ILE A 86 0.53 0.10 -1.60
N PHE A 87 -0.09 -0.57 -2.57
CA PHE A 87 0.63 -1.35 -3.58
C PHE A 87 1.68 -0.51 -4.30
N TRP A 88 1.32 0.66 -4.81
CA TRP A 88 2.27 1.52 -5.50
C TRP A 88 3.39 2.01 -4.59
N GLN A 89 3.07 2.36 -3.35
CA GLN A 89 4.07 2.80 -2.36
C GLN A 89 5.06 1.68 -2.03
N ASP A 90 4.57 0.48 -1.73
CA ASP A 90 5.40 -0.66 -1.33
C ASP A 90 6.17 -1.24 -2.50
N PHE A 91 5.58 -1.27 -3.70
CA PHE A 91 6.25 -1.68 -4.91
C PHE A 91 7.42 -0.77 -5.26
N LEU A 92 7.21 0.56 -5.27
CA LEU A 92 8.27 1.52 -5.57
C LEU A 92 9.34 1.51 -4.48
N THR A 93 8.95 1.38 -3.21
CA THR A 93 9.87 1.53 -2.07
C THR A 93 10.58 0.23 -1.72
N PHE A 94 9.83 -0.81 -1.38
CA PHE A 94 10.39 -2.09 -0.94
C PHE A 94 10.69 -3.02 -2.14
N GLY A 95 9.94 -2.89 -3.24
CA GLY A 95 10.21 -3.61 -4.48
C GLY A 95 11.44 -3.06 -5.21
N ILE A 96 11.38 -1.82 -5.70
CA ILE A 96 12.41 -1.25 -6.59
C ILE A 96 13.53 -0.57 -5.79
N LEU A 97 13.21 0.45 -4.99
CA LEU A 97 14.22 1.29 -4.32
C LEU A 97 15.10 0.45 -3.39
N GLN A 98 14.51 -0.47 -2.62
CA GLN A 98 15.28 -1.32 -1.71
C GLN A 98 16.28 -2.21 -2.43
N GLN A 99 15.93 -2.75 -3.60
CA GLN A 99 16.86 -3.55 -4.39
C GLN A 99 18.04 -2.71 -4.88
N ILE A 100 17.76 -1.51 -5.39
CA ILE A 100 18.78 -0.56 -5.87
C ILE A 100 19.70 -0.18 -4.71
N VAL A 101 19.15 0.35 -3.61
CA VAL A 101 19.95 0.82 -2.46
C VAL A 101 20.76 -0.31 -1.84
N THR A 102 20.19 -1.51 -1.71
CA THR A 102 20.90 -2.68 -1.16
C THR A 102 22.07 -3.13 -2.05
N ALA A 103 21.97 -2.96 -3.36
CA ALA A 103 23.07 -3.26 -4.28
C ALA A 103 24.31 -2.39 -4.01
N TYR A 104 24.12 -1.12 -3.64
CA TYR A 104 25.21 -0.18 -3.35
C TYR A 104 25.67 -0.19 -1.90
N THR A 105 24.75 -0.38 -0.94
CA THR A 105 25.03 -0.21 0.51
C THR A 105 25.12 -1.53 1.28
N LYS A 106 24.99 -2.67 0.57
CA LYS A 106 25.07 -4.03 1.12
C LYS A 106 24.08 -4.23 2.28
N LYS A 107 24.57 -4.34 3.52
CA LYS A 107 23.78 -4.78 4.68
C LYS A 107 22.87 -3.70 5.27
N LEU A 108 23.08 -2.42 4.93
CA LEU A 108 22.33 -1.30 5.49
C LEU A 108 21.20 -0.78 4.59
N GLY A 109 21.07 -1.30 3.37
CA GLY A 109 20.12 -0.73 2.39
C GLY A 109 18.66 -0.78 2.82
N TRP A 110 18.27 -1.83 3.55
CA TRP A 110 16.92 -1.95 4.10
C TRP A 110 16.62 -0.87 5.15
N PHE A 111 17.59 -0.47 5.97
CA PHE A 111 17.39 0.56 6.98
C PHE A 111 17.27 1.95 6.34
N ILE A 112 18.09 2.24 5.32
CA ILE A 112 17.98 3.49 4.55
C ILE A 112 16.59 3.60 3.91
N VAL A 113 16.09 2.52 3.33
CA VAL A 113 14.75 2.50 2.72
C VAL A 113 13.65 2.70 3.76
N ALA A 114 13.77 2.10 4.95
CA ALA A 114 12.84 2.35 6.06
C ALA A 114 12.79 3.83 6.44
N VAL A 115 13.94 4.50 6.51
CA VAL A 115 14.02 5.94 6.78
C VAL A 115 13.35 6.76 5.68
N VAL A 116 13.59 6.45 4.40
CA VAL A 116 12.94 7.13 3.28
C VAL A 116 11.42 6.95 3.32
N PHE A 117 10.95 5.74 3.55
CA PHE A 117 9.52 5.42 3.66
C PHE A 117 8.86 6.20 4.81
N TRP A 118 9.52 6.22 5.98
CA TRP A 118 9.06 6.97 7.15
C TRP A 118 9.03 8.47 6.90
N ILE A 119 10.07 9.06 6.29
CA ILE A 119 10.10 10.49 5.93
C ILE A 119 8.96 10.84 4.97
N GLY A 120 8.68 9.99 3.99
CA GLY A 120 7.52 10.16 3.11
C GLY A 120 6.23 10.28 3.93
N HIS A 121 6.02 9.39 4.89
CA HIS A 121 4.84 9.45 5.76
C HIS A 121 4.82 10.69 6.65
N VAL A 122 5.96 11.10 7.20
CA VAL A 122 6.07 12.34 7.98
C VAL A 122 5.65 13.54 7.13
N ILE A 123 6.19 13.68 5.92
CA ILE A 123 5.90 14.83 5.05
C ILE A 123 4.43 14.87 4.63
N PHE A 124 3.87 13.74 4.19
CA PHE A 124 2.50 13.70 3.66
C PHE A 124 1.42 13.66 4.74
N TYR A 125 1.71 13.12 5.92
CA TYR A 125 0.72 12.97 7.00
C TYR A 125 0.99 13.85 8.23
N LEU A 126 1.95 14.78 8.18
CA LEU A 126 2.19 15.76 9.24
C LEU A 126 0.90 16.44 9.73
N PRO A 127 -0.01 16.89 8.85
CA PRO A 127 -1.24 17.55 9.28
C PRO A 127 -2.23 16.60 9.98
N ALA A 128 -2.14 15.29 9.71
CA ALA A 128 -3.10 14.30 10.20
C ALA A 128 -2.69 13.69 11.56
N PHE A 129 -1.39 13.50 11.81
CA PHE A 129 -0.90 12.89 13.06
C PHE A 129 -0.42 13.92 14.09
N GLY A 130 -0.28 15.19 13.70
CA GLY A 130 0.18 16.26 14.59
C GLY A 130 1.56 15.98 15.20
N GLU A 131 1.80 16.54 16.38
CA GLU A 131 3.09 16.42 17.10
C GLU A 131 3.19 15.14 17.95
N ASN A 132 2.32 14.14 17.75
CA ASN A 132 2.35 12.92 18.55
C ASN A 132 3.57 12.05 18.21
N VAL A 133 4.64 12.22 18.98
CA VAL A 133 5.91 11.50 18.84
C VAL A 133 5.72 9.99 18.88
N ILE A 134 4.77 9.46 19.67
CA ILE A 134 4.52 8.02 19.77
C ILE A 134 4.02 7.48 18.43
N SER A 135 3.09 8.18 17.77
CA SER A 135 2.61 7.81 16.44
C SER A 135 3.75 7.77 15.41
N TRP A 136 4.65 8.76 15.45
CA TRP A 136 5.81 8.80 14.56
C TRP A 136 6.80 7.67 14.81
N LEU A 137 7.04 7.31 16.08
CA LEU A 137 7.89 6.18 16.44
C LEU A 137 7.27 4.84 16.02
N MET A 138 5.95 4.69 16.14
CA MET A 138 5.23 3.49 15.68
C MET A 138 5.32 3.33 14.15
N PHE A 139 5.14 4.42 13.40
CA PHE A 139 5.35 4.39 11.94
C PHE A 139 6.78 4.06 11.57
N PHE A 140 7.76 4.61 12.30
CA PHE A 140 9.16 4.26 12.07
C PHE A 140 9.44 2.78 12.34
N ALA A 141 8.92 2.24 13.45
CA ALA A 141 9.04 0.83 13.78
C ALA A 141 8.39 -0.07 12.72
N ALA A 142 7.22 0.32 12.21
CA ALA A 142 6.56 -0.37 11.11
C ALA A 142 7.41 -0.33 9.83
N ALA A 143 7.93 0.84 9.45
CA ALA A 143 8.82 0.99 8.28
C ALA A 143 10.07 0.10 8.36
N VAL A 144 10.71 0.07 9.54
CA VAL A 144 11.86 -0.78 9.85
C VAL A 144 11.50 -2.26 9.72
N LEU A 145 10.37 -2.69 10.30
CA LEU A 145 9.89 -4.06 10.23
C LEU A 145 9.63 -4.49 8.78
N LEU A 146 8.87 -3.69 8.03
CA LEU A 146 8.51 -3.95 6.64
C LEU A 146 9.75 -4.04 5.73
N ALA A 147 10.68 -3.08 5.83
CA ALA A 147 11.92 -3.12 5.04
C ALA A 147 12.80 -4.32 5.43
N PHE A 148 12.90 -4.64 6.72
CA PHE A 148 13.63 -5.80 7.20
C PHE A 148 13.04 -7.11 6.67
N LEU A 149 11.72 -7.27 6.74
CA LEU A 149 11.02 -8.44 6.22
C LEU A 149 11.26 -8.60 4.72
N THR A 150 11.14 -7.53 3.93
CA THR A 150 11.48 -7.54 2.50
C THR A 150 12.91 -8.02 2.26
N SER A 151 13.87 -7.55 3.08
CA SER A 151 15.27 -7.96 2.97
C SER A 151 15.48 -9.45 3.25
N LYS A 152 14.69 -10.02 4.18
CA LYS A 152 14.75 -11.44 4.57
C LYS A 152 14.02 -12.36 3.60
N THR A 153 12.82 -11.98 3.17
CA THR A 153 11.99 -12.79 2.27
C THR A 153 12.34 -12.62 0.80
N LYS A 154 13.13 -11.58 0.47
CA LYS A 154 13.44 -11.16 -0.90
C LYS A 154 12.17 -10.91 -1.71
N SER A 155 11.15 -10.36 -1.05
CA SER A 155 9.82 -10.17 -1.65
C SER A 155 9.08 -9.04 -0.97
N PHE A 156 8.53 -8.13 -1.78
CA PHE A 156 7.68 -7.07 -1.29
C PHE A 156 6.22 -7.53 -1.07
N TYR A 157 5.79 -8.69 -1.60
CA TYR A 157 4.41 -9.15 -1.47
C TYR A 157 3.98 -9.38 -0.01
N LEU A 158 4.86 -9.94 0.82
CA LEU A 158 4.54 -10.12 2.24
C LEU A 158 4.39 -8.77 2.93
N THR A 159 5.30 -7.85 2.62
CA THR A 159 5.32 -6.50 3.16
C THR A 159 4.05 -5.74 2.78
N ASP A 160 3.68 -5.79 1.51
CA ASP A 160 2.47 -5.17 0.98
C ASP A 160 1.20 -5.74 1.63
N VAL A 161 1.11 -7.08 1.75
CA VAL A 161 0.00 -7.73 2.44
C VAL A 161 -0.10 -7.31 3.90
N LEU A 162 1.04 -7.23 4.61
CA LEU A 162 1.07 -6.78 6.01
C LEU A 162 0.68 -5.31 6.13
N HIS A 163 1.10 -4.47 5.19
CA HIS A 163 0.77 -3.05 5.18
C HIS A 163 -0.72 -2.82 4.88
N ILE A 164 -1.27 -3.52 3.89
CA ILE A 164 -2.72 -3.54 3.60
C ILE A 164 -3.50 -4.01 4.82
N ALA A 165 -3.09 -5.12 5.45
CA ALA A 165 -3.76 -5.65 6.64
C ALA A 165 -3.71 -4.65 7.80
N PHE A 166 -2.57 -3.99 8.02
CA PHE A 166 -2.43 -2.97 9.06
C PHE A 166 -3.40 -1.81 8.85
N ILE A 167 -3.52 -1.31 7.62
CA ILE A 167 -4.42 -0.18 7.30
C ILE A 167 -5.91 -0.58 7.35
N LEU A 168 -6.26 -1.81 6.95
CA LEU A 168 -7.66 -2.24 6.90
C LEU A 168 -8.20 -2.77 8.25
N LEU A 169 -7.33 -3.04 9.22
CA LEU A 169 -7.71 -3.52 10.56
C LEU A 169 -7.78 -2.40 11.63
N ILE A 170 -7.26 -1.21 11.32
CA ILE A 170 -7.28 -0.03 12.21
C ILE A 170 -8.41 0.90 11.77
#